data_AF-A0A1I7UMJ9-F1
#
_entry.id   AF-A0A1I7UMJ9-F1
#
_cell.length_a   1.000
_cell.length_b   1.000
_cell.length_c   1.000
_cell.angle_alpha   90.00
_cell.angle_beta   90.00
_cell.angle_gamma   90.00
#
_symmetry.space_group_name_H-M   'P 1'
#
loop_
_entity.id
_entity.type
_entity.pdbx_description
1 polymer ?
#
loop_
_entity_poly.entity_id
_entity_poly.type
_entity_poly.pdbx_seq_one_letter_code
_entity_poly.pdbx_strand_id
1 'polypeptide(L)'
;MLKKRGMEKVNVAIGTYTAIRFEAEDRRLDNCFYVSLLSEIQEDSRIEYLKIGDIVVKTTKEKDERGCVYFYYEDHFIGIQTLSEIVSDFFSVPIHRLFVSGARNINDPRRAIDWIMGRQETIAQCSVHWEETSDEDLTYFLDTSRITKKLSLFVKTSENFQYSFK
;
A
#
# COMPACT_ATOMS: atom_id res chain seq x y z
N MET A 1 24.48 -14.84 8.22
CA MET A 1 23.27 -15.17 7.43
C MET A 1 22.06 -14.70 8.23
N LEU A 2 21.39 -13.62 7.82
CA LEU A 2 20.14 -13.19 8.46
C LEU A 2 19.13 -14.33 8.27
N LYS A 3 18.70 -15.00 9.35
CA LYS A 3 17.62 -15.98 9.29
C LYS A 3 16.40 -15.27 8.72
N LYS A 4 15.88 -15.73 7.57
CA LYS A 4 14.52 -15.40 7.10
C LYS A 4 13.57 -15.81 8.24
N ARG A 5 13.21 -14.87 9.11
CA ARG A 5 11.96 -15.01 9.88
C ARG A 5 10.87 -15.13 8.81
N GLY A 6 10.00 -16.13 8.96
CA GLY A 6 8.96 -16.47 7.99
C GLY A 6 8.02 -15.30 7.77
N MET A 7 8.38 -14.41 6.87
CA MET A 7 7.55 -13.30 6.47
C MET A 7 6.56 -13.84 5.45
N GLU A 8 5.31 -14.02 5.87
CA GLU A 8 4.34 -14.75 5.06
C GLU A 8 3.54 -13.81 4.15
N LYS A 9 3.30 -12.58 4.61
CA LYS A 9 2.38 -11.66 3.93
C LYS A 9 2.86 -10.22 3.98
N VAL A 10 2.84 -9.61 2.80
CA VAL A 10 3.05 -8.18 2.61
C VAL A 10 1.70 -7.51 2.46
N ASN A 11 1.43 -6.51 3.29
CA ASN A 11 0.20 -5.74 3.27
C ASN A 11 0.54 -4.30 2.86
N VAL A 12 -0.13 -3.77 1.84
CA VAL A 12 0.10 -2.40 1.34
C VAL A 12 -1.13 -1.55 1.66
N ALA A 13 -0.89 -0.36 2.20
CA ALA A 13 -1.89 0.66 2.45
C ALA A 13 -1.56 1.94 1.67
N ILE A 14 -2.55 2.48 0.98
CA ILE A 14 -2.48 3.73 0.20
C ILE A 14 -3.67 4.60 0.63
N GLY A 15 -3.43 5.88 0.93
CA GLY A 15 -4.47 6.79 1.39
C GLY A 15 -3.96 7.68 2.53
N THR A 16 -4.80 7.98 3.53
CA THR A 16 -4.46 8.90 4.64
C THR A 16 -3.11 8.57 5.28
N TYR A 17 -2.84 7.28 5.47
CA TYR A 17 -1.51 6.76 5.76
C TYR A 17 -1.08 5.85 4.62
N THR A 18 0.15 6.03 4.14
CA THR A 18 0.73 5.19 3.09
C THR A 18 1.83 4.34 3.71
N ALA A 19 1.68 3.02 3.68
CA ALA A 19 2.58 2.13 4.40
C ALA A 19 2.62 0.70 3.86
N ILE A 20 3.74 0.01 4.10
CA ILE A 20 3.89 -1.43 3.96
C ILE A 20 3.95 -2.03 5.36
N ARG A 21 3.17 -3.08 5.60
CA ARG A 21 3.17 -3.85 6.85
C ARG A 21 3.50 -5.30 6.60
N PHE A 22 4.27 -5.86 7.51
CA PHE A 22 4.70 -7.25 7.48
C PHE A 22 3.94 -8.06 8.52
N GLU A 23 3.20 -9.07 8.09
CA GLU A 23 2.57 -10.02 9.01
C GLU A 23 3.50 -11.22 9.20
N ALA A 24 3.94 -11.43 10.45
CA ALA A 24 4.73 -12.58 10.88
C ALA A 24 3.92 -13.47 11.84
N GLU A 25 4.30 -14.74 11.94
CA GLU A 25 3.60 -15.78 12.72
C GLU A 25 3.30 -15.41 14.18
N ASP A 26 4.16 -14.62 14.85
CA ASP A 26 4.06 -14.37 16.31
C ASP A 26 3.13 -13.20 16.72
N ARG A 27 2.53 -12.49 15.75
CA ARG A 27 1.59 -11.37 15.96
C ARG A 27 2.10 -10.21 16.84
N ARG A 28 3.39 -10.12 17.17
CA ARG A 28 3.97 -8.98 17.91
C ARG A 28 4.76 -8.05 16.98
N LEU A 29 4.14 -6.89 16.74
CA LEU A 29 4.64 -5.67 16.12
C LEU A 29 4.95 -5.77 14.61
N ASP A 30 4.02 -5.23 13.83
CA ASP A 30 4.15 -4.95 12.40
C ASP A 30 5.26 -3.90 12.22
N ASN A 31 6.47 -4.32 11.86
CA ASN A 31 7.42 -3.38 11.29
C ASN A 31 6.73 -2.70 10.10
N CYS A 32 6.66 -1.37 10.12
CA CYS A 32 6.00 -0.61 9.07
C CYS A 32 7.03 0.25 8.34
N PHE A 33 7.01 0.18 7.01
CA PHE A 33 7.65 1.17 6.17
C PHE A 33 6.59 2.19 5.79
N TYR A 34 6.71 3.41 6.30
CA TYR A 34 5.83 4.52 5.96
C TYR A 34 6.40 5.28 4.78
N VAL A 35 5.50 5.76 3.92
CA VAL A 35 5.82 6.69 2.86
C VAL A 35 5.21 8.03 3.20
N SER A 36 6.08 9.03 3.31
CA SER A 36 5.75 10.41 3.58
C SER A 36 6.24 11.31 2.45
N LEU A 37 5.68 12.50 2.36
CA LEU A 37 6.14 13.52 1.42
C LEU A 37 7.43 14.16 1.93
N LEU A 38 8.31 14.60 1.03
CA LEU A 38 9.51 15.36 1.41
C LEU A 38 9.19 16.61 2.25
N SER A 39 8.03 17.23 2.01
CA SER A 39 7.53 18.38 2.79
C SER A 39 7.08 18.01 4.21
N GLU A 40 6.90 16.72 4.52
CA GLU A 40 6.52 16.22 5.85
C GLU A 40 7.75 15.90 6.73
N ILE A 41 8.97 16.14 6.24
CA ILE A 41 10.19 16.01 7.04
C ILE A 41 10.18 17.08 8.14
N GLN A 42 10.27 16.65 9.40
CA GLN A 42 10.40 17.59 10.53
C GLN A 42 11.83 18.16 10.59
N GLU A 43 11.97 19.44 10.91
CA GLU A 43 13.26 20.17 10.90
C GLU A 43 14.35 19.49 11.75
N ASP A 44 13.98 18.94 12.91
CA ASP A 44 14.93 18.28 13.83
C ASP A 44 15.14 16.78 13.54
N SER A 45 14.59 16.27 12.43
CA SER A 45 14.74 14.86 12.06
C SER A 45 16.18 14.56 11.65
N ARG A 46 16.77 13.53 12.26
CA ARG A 46 18.03 12.96 11.76
C ARG A 46 17.74 12.19 10.46
N ILE A 47 17.91 12.87 9.33
CA ILE A 47 17.79 12.25 8.01
C ILE A 47 18.97 11.33 7.75
N GLU A 48 18.64 10.10 7.34
CA GLU A 48 19.55 9.12 6.78
C GLU A 48 19.27 8.95 5.28
N TYR A 49 20.23 8.39 4.56
CA TYR A 49 20.09 8.08 3.14
C TYR A 49 20.25 6.58 2.96
N LEU A 50 19.20 5.92 2.50
CA LEU A 50 19.25 4.50 2.19
C LEU A 50 19.41 4.34 0.67
N LYS A 51 20.42 3.57 0.26
CA LYS A 51 20.60 3.17 -1.13
C LYS A 51 20.02 1.77 -1.34
N ILE A 52 19.04 1.65 -2.24
CA ILE A 52 18.44 0.38 -2.64
C ILE A 52 18.60 0.23 -4.15
N GLY A 53 19.47 -0.68 -4.57
CA GLY A 53 19.91 -0.73 -5.97
C GLY A 53 20.56 0.61 -6.35
N ASP A 54 20.04 1.25 -7.40
CA ASP A 54 20.49 2.59 -7.85
C ASP A 54 19.66 3.73 -7.25
N ILE A 55 18.63 3.43 -6.46
CA ILE A 55 17.74 4.42 -5.85
C ILE A 55 18.36 4.87 -4.53
N VAL A 56 18.46 6.19 -4.32
CA VAL A 56 18.83 6.79 -3.04
C VAL A 56 17.62 7.50 -2.47
N VAL A 57 17.15 7.07 -1.30
CA VAL A 57 15.95 7.61 -0.67
C VAL A 57 16.29 8.19 0.70
N LYS A 58 15.70 9.33 1.03
CA LYS A 58 15.78 9.91 2.37
C LYS A 58 14.92 9.09 3.32
N THR A 59 15.46 8.76 4.48
CA THR A 59 14.77 7.97 5.48
C THR A 59 14.97 8.52 6.88
N THR A 60 14.02 8.29 7.76
CA THR A 60 14.20 8.43 9.20
C THR A 60 13.72 7.16 9.87
N LYS A 61 14.35 6.82 10.99
CA LYS A 61 13.87 5.75 11.85
C LYS A 61 13.33 6.38 13.12
N GLU A 62 12.05 6.17 13.40
CA GLU A 62 11.50 6.60 14.67
C GLU A 62 12.15 5.81 15.80
N LYS A 63 12.45 6.51 16.91
CA LYS A 63 12.98 5.90 18.13
C LYS A 63 11.89 5.25 18.99
N ASP A 64 10.65 5.21 18.49
CA ASP A 64 9.54 4.64 19.22
C ASP A 64 9.63 3.10 19.30
N GLU A 65 8.84 2.49 20.19
CA GLU A 65 8.86 1.04 20.41
C GLU A 65 8.40 0.23 19.19
N ARG A 66 7.78 0.87 18.18
CA ARG A 66 7.28 0.21 16.97
C ARG A 66 8.38 0.01 15.92
N GLY A 67 9.47 0.76 15.98
CA GLY A 67 10.63 0.59 15.10
C GLY A 67 10.34 0.94 13.62
N CYS A 68 9.35 1.77 13.37
CA CYS A 68 8.93 2.18 12.03
C CYS A 68 10.01 2.97 11.30
N VAL A 69 10.09 2.79 9.97
CA VAL A 69 10.99 3.55 9.10
C VAL A 69 10.14 4.37 8.14
N TYR A 70 10.41 5.68 8.10
CA TYR A 70 9.77 6.59 7.16
C TYR A 70 10.69 6.77 5.97
N PHE A 71 10.10 6.71 4.79
CA PHE A 71 10.73 6.95 3.51
C PHE A 71 10.07 8.18 2.89
N TYR A 72 10.89 9.13 2.44
CA TYR A 72 10.38 10.39 1.95
C TYR A 72 10.50 10.47 0.43
N TYR A 73 9.38 10.74 -0.22
CA TYR A 73 9.25 10.88 -1.67
C TYR A 73 8.52 12.18 -2.03
N GLU A 74 8.63 12.61 -3.28
CA GLU A 74 7.83 13.74 -3.79
C GLU A 74 6.36 13.37 -3.97
N ASP A 75 6.08 12.10 -4.29
CA ASP A 75 4.75 11.54 -4.48
C ASP A 75 4.63 10.25 -3.65
N HIS A 76 3.60 10.17 -2.80
CA HIS A 76 3.41 9.02 -1.90
C HIS A 76 3.09 7.73 -2.66
N PHE A 77 2.41 7.84 -3.79
CA PHE A 77 2.04 6.69 -4.61
C PHE A 77 3.27 6.12 -5.31
N ILE A 78 4.14 6.97 -5.88
CA ILE A 78 5.42 6.52 -6.44
C ILE A 78 6.29 5.86 -5.36
N GLY A 79 6.35 6.48 -4.17
CA GLY A 79 7.11 5.93 -3.06
C GLY A 79 6.62 4.54 -2.62
N ILE A 80 5.30 4.36 -2.47
CA ILE A 80 4.75 3.07 -2.03
C ILE A 80 4.87 1.99 -3.09
N GLN A 81 4.72 2.34 -4.38
CA GLN A 81 4.97 1.41 -5.48
C GLN A 81 6.41 0.91 -5.44
N THR A 82 7.37 1.85 -5.42
CA THR A 82 8.81 1.55 -5.40
C THR A 82 9.18 0.65 -4.23
N LEU A 83 8.76 0.99 -3.01
CA LEU A 83 9.06 0.18 -1.84
C LEU A 83 8.37 -1.18 -1.87
N SER A 84 7.13 -1.25 -2.36
CA SER A 84 6.39 -2.52 -2.44
C SER A 84 7.02 -3.47 -3.43
N GLU A 85 7.57 -2.97 -4.54
CA GLU A 85 8.34 -3.74 -5.52
C GLU A 85 9.62 -4.30 -4.88
N ILE A 86 10.45 -3.42 -4.28
CA ILE A 86 11.68 -3.81 -3.58
C ILE A 86 11.40 -4.91 -2.55
N VAL A 87 10.39 -4.69 -1.71
CA VAL A 87 10.04 -5.61 -0.62
C VAL A 87 9.54 -6.93 -1.17
N SER A 88 8.57 -6.90 -2.09
CA SER A 88 7.97 -8.11 -2.63
C SER A 88 9.01 -8.94 -3.39
N ASP A 89 9.91 -8.30 -4.12
CA ASP A 89 10.99 -8.96 -4.88
C ASP A 89 12.04 -9.56 -3.94
N PHE A 90 12.50 -8.79 -2.93
CA PHE A 90 13.50 -9.24 -1.96
C PHE A 90 13.05 -10.47 -1.17
N PHE A 91 11.78 -10.50 -0.76
CA PHE A 91 11.22 -11.63 -0.03
C PHE A 91 10.65 -12.72 -0.94
N SER A 92 10.49 -12.42 -2.24
CA SER A 92 9.87 -13.29 -3.24
C SER A 92 8.44 -13.69 -2.84
N VAL A 93 7.67 -12.73 -2.35
CA VAL A 93 6.27 -12.91 -1.93
C VAL A 93 5.37 -11.88 -2.62
N PRO A 94 4.17 -12.27 -3.09
CA PRO A 94 3.22 -11.32 -3.66
C PRO A 94 2.61 -10.44 -2.57
N ILE A 95 2.00 -9.33 -2.98
CA ILE A 95 1.22 -8.49 -2.07
C ILE A 95 -0.04 -9.27 -1.70
N HIS A 96 -0.22 -9.50 -0.40
CA HIS A 96 -1.31 -10.29 0.13
C HIS A 96 -2.60 -9.47 0.28
N ARG A 97 -2.46 -8.26 0.82
CA ARG A 97 -3.57 -7.35 1.09
C ARG A 97 -3.28 -5.96 0.54
N LEU A 98 -4.29 -5.35 -0.08
CA LEU A 98 -4.31 -3.95 -0.46
C LEU A 98 -5.41 -3.24 0.34
N PHE A 99 -5.03 -2.19 1.06
CA PHE A 99 -5.95 -1.17 1.56
C PHE A 99 -5.73 0.09 0.72
N VAL A 100 -6.78 0.63 0.13
CA VAL A 100 -6.69 1.87 -0.63
C VAL A 100 -7.82 2.82 -0.26
N SER A 101 -7.49 4.11 -0.17
CA SER A 101 -8.44 5.18 0.08
C SER A 101 -8.21 6.35 -0.87
N GLY A 102 -9.30 6.96 -1.34
CA GLY A 102 -9.28 8.19 -2.13
C GLY A 102 -8.98 9.46 -1.34
N ALA A 103 -8.74 9.36 -0.02
CA ALA A 103 -8.65 10.53 0.87
C ALA A 103 -7.46 11.47 0.58
N ARG A 104 -6.34 10.96 0.05
CA ARG A 104 -5.20 11.81 -0.37
C ARG A 104 -5.32 12.26 -1.83
N ASN A 105 -5.80 11.36 -2.69
CA ASN A 105 -6.05 11.62 -4.09
C ASN A 105 -7.20 10.72 -4.54
N ILE A 106 -8.25 11.33 -5.09
CA ILE A 106 -9.47 10.64 -5.53
C ILE A 106 -9.20 9.54 -6.57
N ASN A 107 -8.08 9.64 -7.31
CA ASN A 107 -7.69 8.67 -8.33
C ASN A 107 -6.87 7.49 -7.77
N ASP A 108 -6.44 7.52 -6.50
CA ASP A 108 -5.58 6.48 -5.92
C ASP A 108 -6.23 5.07 -5.95
N PRO A 109 -7.54 4.88 -5.68
CA PRO A 109 -8.18 3.57 -5.85
C PRO A 109 -8.02 2.98 -7.26
N ARG A 110 -8.23 3.81 -8.30
CA ARG A 110 -8.06 3.41 -9.70
C ARG A 110 -6.60 3.11 -10.03
N ARG A 111 -5.69 4.01 -9.67
CA ARG A 111 -4.24 3.81 -9.86
C ARG A 111 -3.75 2.55 -9.15
N ALA A 112 -4.24 2.28 -7.93
CA ALA A 112 -3.84 1.14 -7.14
C ALA A 112 -4.32 -0.18 -7.74
N ILE A 113 -5.56 -0.25 -8.26
CA ILE A 113 -6.05 -1.47 -8.90
C ILE A 113 -5.33 -1.74 -10.22
N ASP A 114 -5.06 -0.72 -11.02
CA ASP A 114 -4.29 -0.85 -12.27
C ASP A 114 -2.87 -1.35 -11.98
N TRP A 115 -2.22 -0.75 -10.98
CA TRP A 115 -0.88 -1.15 -10.56
C TRP A 115 -0.83 -2.59 -10.07
N ILE A 116 -1.72 -2.97 -9.13
CA ILE A 116 -1.67 -4.30 -8.53
C ILE A 116 -2.02 -5.39 -9.55
N MET A 117 -2.99 -5.15 -10.43
CA MET A 117 -3.38 -6.12 -11.47
C MET A 117 -2.36 -6.18 -12.62
N GLY A 118 -1.62 -5.10 -12.88
CA GLY A 118 -0.46 -5.13 -13.78
C GLY A 118 0.72 -5.92 -13.22
N ARG A 119 0.81 -6.08 -11.89
CA ARG A 119 1.90 -6.79 -11.21
C ARG A 119 1.59 -8.25 -10.89
N GLN A 120 0.38 -8.54 -10.45
CA GLN A 120 -0.03 -9.88 -10.01
C GLN A 120 -1.42 -10.22 -10.52
N GLU A 121 -1.60 -11.48 -10.93
CA GLU A 121 -2.87 -11.94 -11.52
C GLU A 121 -4.05 -11.86 -10.55
N THR A 122 -3.80 -12.06 -9.25
CA THR A 122 -4.84 -12.03 -8.23
C THR A 122 -4.32 -11.41 -6.95
N ILE A 123 -5.22 -10.89 -6.11
CA ILE A 123 -4.91 -10.46 -4.74
C ILE A 123 -5.83 -11.16 -3.74
N ALA A 124 -5.30 -11.56 -2.59
CA ALA A 124 -6.12 -12.30 -1.63
C ALA A 124 -7.18 -11.41 -0.99
N GLN A 125 -6.78 -10.20 -0.57
CA GLN A 125 -7.66 -9.30 0.17
C GLN A 125 -7.54 -7.87 -0.32
N CYS A 126 -8.68 -7.21 -0.52
CA CYS A 126 -8.73 -5.80 -0.86
C CYS A 126 -9.77 -5.08 0.00
N SER A 127 -9.43 -3.88 0.45
CA SER A 127 -10.34 -2.98 1.14
C SER A 127 -10.22 -1.60 0.55
N VAL A 128 -11.33 -1.04 0.09
CA VAL A 128 -11.39 0.25 -0.59
C VAL A 128 -12.26 1.21 0.20
N HIS A 129 -11.77 2.42 0.44
CA HIS A 129 -12.55 3.53 0.96
C HIS A 129 -12.59 4.67 -0.07
N TRP A 130 -13.72 4.84 -0.74
CA TRP A 130 -13.87 5.77 -1.86
C TRP A 130 -15.12 6.63 -1.64
N GLU A 131 -14.96 7.69 -0.87
CA GLU A 131 -16.06 8.58 -0.47
C GLU A 131 -16.69 9.29 -1.67
N GLU A 132 -15.86 9.78 -2.58
CA GLU A 132 -16.24 10.39 -3.84
C GLU A 132 -15.88 9.46 -4.99
N THR A 133 -16.83 8.63 -5.43
CA THR A 133 -16.65 7.74 -6.59
C THR A 133 -17.85 7.87 -7.52
N SER A 134 -17.59 7.77 -8.82
CA SER A 134 -18.64 7.53 -9.80
C SER A 134 -19.02 6.04 -9.81
N ASP A 135 -20.25 5.74 -10.23
CA ASP A 135 -20.68 4.36 -10.46
C ASP A 135 -19.83 3.69 -11.56
N GLU A 136 -19.34 4.47 -12.53
CA GLU A 136 -18.45 4.00 -13.60
C GLU A 136 -17.09 3.57 -13.06
N ASP A 137 -16.47 4.38 -12.20
CA ASP A 137 -15.17 4.05 -11.58
C ASP A 137 -15.28 2.85 -10.64
N LEU A 138 -16.39 2.73 -9.90
CA LEU A 138 -16.65 1.55 -9.07
C LEU A 138 -16.84 0.30 -9.94
N THR A 139 -17.59 0.40 -11.03
CA THR A 139 -17.77 -0.70 -11.98
C THR A 139 -16.44 -1.12 -12.60
N TYR A 140 -15.62 -0.14 -13.00
CA TYR A 140 -14.27 -0.39 -13.52
C TYR A 140 -13.40 -1.13 -12.50
N PHE A 141 -13.40 -0.66 -11.24
CA PHE A 141 -12.67 -1.32 -10.16
C PHE A 141 -13.11 -2.78 -10.00
N LEU A 142 -14.42 -3.03 -9.94
CA LEU A 142 -14.98 -4.36 -9.77
C LEU A 142 -14.63 -5.29 -10.95
N ASP A 143 -14.81 -4.82 -12.19
CA ASP A 143 -14.51 -5.59 -13.41
C ASP A 143 -13.01 -5.89 -13.58
N THR A 144 -12.15 -5.01 -13.08
CA THR A 144 -10.69 -5.16 -13.16
C THR A 144 -10.15 -6.04 -12.02
N SER A 145 -10.77 -5.99 -10.84
CA SER A 145 -10.26 -6.65 -9.64
C SER A 145 -10.42 -8.17 -9.66
N ARG A 146 -9.32 -8.89 -9.39
CA ARG A 146 -9.30 -10.35 -9.25
C ARG A 146 -8.99 -10.75 -7.81
N ILE A 147 -10.01 -10.65 -6.95
CA ILE A 147 -9.87 -10.83 -5.50
C ILE A 147 -10.32 -12.25 -5.09
N THR A 148 -9.47 -13.00 -4.38
CA THR A 148 -9.72 -14.44 -4.15
C THR A 148 -10.27 -14.81 -2.78
N LYS A 149 -10.16 -13.93 -1.77
CA LYS A 149 -10.65 -14.22 -0.41
C LYS A 149 -11.64 -13.21 0.14
N LYS A 150 -11.28 -11.92 0.16
CA LYS A 150 -12.12 -10.89 0.79
C LYS A 150 -12.02 -9.56 0.07
N LEU A 151 -13.16 -9.05 -0.37
CA LEU A 151 -13.34 -7.67 -0.79
C LEU A 151 -14.16 -6.92 0.29
N SER A 152 -13.78 -5.69 0.60
CA SER A 152 -14.57 -4.79 1.44
C SER A 152 -14.61 -3.42 0.80
N LEU A 153 -15.82 -2.91 0.56
CA LEU A 153 -16.05 -1.64 -0.11
C LEU A 153 -16.76 -0.69 0.84
N PHE A 154 -16.15 0.46 1.08
CA PHE A 154 -16.74 1.59 1.76
C PHE A 154 -16.86 2.70 0.72
N VAL A 155 -17.94 2.68 -0.04
CA VAL A 155 -18.14 3.55 -1.20
C VAL A 155 -19.56 4.10 -1.20
N LYS A 156 -19.72 5.33 -1.68
CA LYS A 156 -21.05 5.90 -1.93
C LYS A 156 -21.41 5.66 -3.39
N THR A 157 -22.60 5.14 -3.64
CA THR A 157 -23.12 4.89 -4.99
C THR A 157 -24.33 5.77 -5.28
N SER A 158 -24.75 5.84 -6.55
CA SER A 158 -26.08 6.36 -6.86
C SER A 158 -27.18 5.46 -6.30
N GLU A 159 -28.39 6.00 -6.15
CA GLU A 159 -29.56 5.24 -5.69
C GLU A 159 -29.95 4.10 -6.65
N ASN A 160 -29.58 4.22 -7.93
CA ASN A 160 -29.91 3.26 -8.97
C ASN A 160 -28.73 2.33 -9.30
N PHE A 161 -27.63 2.40 -8.55
CA PHE A 161 -26.48 1.56 -8.81
C PHE A 161 -26.84 0.08 -8.62
N GLN A 162 -26.59 -0.70 -9.67
CA GLN A 162 -26.74 -2.15 -9.66
C GLN A 162 -25.51 -2.75 -10.32
N TYR A 163 -24.92 -3.76 -9.69
CA TYR A 163 -23.79 -4.50 -10.22
C TYR A 163 -24.09 -5.99 -10.21
N SER A 164 -23.84 -6.64 -11.33
CA SER A 164 -23.96 -8.09 -11.47
C SER A 164 -22.57 -8.69 -11.60
N PHE A 165 -22.18 -9.52 -10.63
CA PHE A 165 -20.94 -10.28 -10.71
C PHE A 165 -21.03 -11.28 -11.88
N LYS A 166 -19.98 -11.32 -12.69
CA LYS A 166 -19.82 -12.28 -13.78
C LYS A 166 -19.33 -13.62 -13.25
#